data_AF-A0ABD3IF76-F1
#
_entry.id   AF-A0ABD3IF76-F1
#
_cell.length_a   1.000
_cell.length_b   1.000
_cell.length_c   1.000
_cell.angle_alpha   90.00
_cell.angle_beta   90.00
_cell.angle_gamma   90.00
#
_symmetry.space_group_name_H-M   'P 1'
#
loop_
_entity.id
_entity.type
_entity.pdbx_description
1 polymer ?
#
loop_
_entity_poly.entity_id
_entity_poly.type
_entity_poly.pdbx_seq_one_letter_code
_entity_poly.pdbx_strand_id
1 'polypeptide(L)'
;MLSWEAIGIGIIPGEIALGAGLLMWITSFKYTRVRAFELFYYTHHLYIVFIVFLALHGGDFIFGISFGGVFLFVFDRFLRFCQSRKEVGVLSATRLPCGSFELVLPKPSGLAYNELSFVFLNIPSVDRLQWHPFSVSSSPGDGPHSMKFLVKPLGTWTSTLGNAVEKATASKCPLALTARVEGPYGHESSYFLDYEALLLVAGGIGVSPFVAIIRDLLHRYKKNEPGLPHDVTLVWAVKSHKELRILDSLHPNSIYPDYAGQLTLNVKAYVTQELVEDLEEGEDEVRLTHIPTEYDVRAEEKPMSHLAGSGNILWTGAGITASVLGYIVLSGLVGYFYLLPTDKGSYQVVPWWIRGLMIIGEMVAGVVVFGGSVILIWHHFGGPSRSVGSRTGEKESLTEPLLNSENLENCHSITAIQRLVHRSNTVYGLRPDLHDIFDSCGKRLSGNNIGVLVCGPEGMQSSVADQCRSFNTILRHRHQAAFHYHSVSFDL
;
A
#
# COMPACT_ATOMS: atom_id res chain seq x y z
N MET A 1 -18.77 -15.38 42.58
CA MET A 1 -17.85 -15.58 41.44
C MET A 1 -17.71 -14.34 40.57
N LEU A 2 -18.72 -13.48 40.45
CA LEU A 2 -18.61 -12.17 39.80
C LEU A 2 -18.35 -11.09 40.87
N SER A 3 -17.09 -10.87 41.23
CA SER A 3 -16.69 -9.75 42.11
C SER A 3 -15.89 -8.72 41.32
N TRP A 4 -16.20 -7.43 41.55
CA TRP A 4 -15.39 -6.29 41.10
C TRP A 4 -14.71 -5.72 42.34
N GLU A 5 -13.64 -6.36 42.75
CA GLU A 5 -12.93 -5.99 43.97
C GLU A 5 -12.13 -4.71 43.77
N ALA A 6 -12.06 -3.88 44.82
CA ALA A 6 -11.26 -2.66 44.79
C ALA A 6 -9.75 -2.99 44.81
N ILE A 7 -9.37 -4.07 45.50
CA ILE A 7 -7.99 -4.51 45.67
C ILE A 7 -7.88 -5.91 45.08
N GLY A 8 -6.90 -6.13 44.19
CA GLY A 8 -6.70 -7.41 43.53
C GLY A 8 -7.25 -7.47 42.10
N ILE A 9 -7.33 -8.68 41.55
CA ILE A 9 -7.66 -8.94 40.15
C ILE A 9 -9.19 -8.86 39.95
N GLY A 10 -9.64 -7.99 39.06
CA GLY A 10 -11.07 -7.84 38.76
C GLY A 10 -11.59 -8.97 37.86
N ILE A 11 -12.41 -9.87 38.37
CA ILE A 11 -12.89 -11.04 37.61
C ILE A 11 -13.82 -10.59 36.46
N ILE A 12 -14.81 -9.73 36.73
CA ILE A 12 -15.77 -9.28 35.70
C ILE A 12 -15.06 -8.59 34.51
N PRO A 13 -14.13 -7.64 34.72
CA PRO A 13 -13.35 -7.10 33.60
C PRO A 13 -12.56 -8.15 32.84
N GLY A 14 -12.02 -9.15 33.54
CA GLY A 14 -11.29 -10.26 32.93
C GLY A 14 -12.16 -11.08 31.98
N GLU A 15 -13.37 -11.45 32.40
CA GLU A 15 -14.33 -12.18 31.56
C GLU A 15 -14.75 -11.37 30.32
N ILE A 16 -14.91 -10.05 30.45
CA ILE A 16 -15.22 -9.17 29.31
C ILE A 16 -14.04 -9.11 28.34
N ALA A 17 -12.82 -8.91 28.84
CA ALA A 17 -11.62 -8.93 28.01
C ALA A 17 -11.45 -10.28 27.31
N LEU A 18 -11.64 -11.39 28.02
CA LEU A 18 -11.58 -12.74 27.46
C LEU A 18 -12.62 -12.94 26.35
N GLY A 19 -13.88 -12.55 26.58
CA GLY A 19 -14.94 -12.63 25.57
C GLY A 19 -14.62 -11.85 24.30
N ALA A 20 -14.13 -10.60 24.45
CA ALA A 20 -13.67 -9.79 23.33
C ALA A 20 -12.50 -10.45 22.59
N GLY A 21 -11.51 -10.97 23.33
CA GLY A 21 -10.36 -11.68 22.80
C GLY A 21 -10.74 -12.94 22.01
N LEU A 22 -11.65 -13.76 22.54
CA LEU A 22 -12.13 -14.97 21.88
C LEU A 22 -12.91 -14.66 20.60
N LEU A 23 -13.75 -13.61 20.61
CA LEU A 23 -14.49 -13.21 19.42
C LEU A 23 -13.55 -12.70 18.31
N MET A 24 -12.54 -11.90 18.67
CA MET A 24 -11.49 -11.49 17.73
C MET A 24 -10.73 -12.71 17.19
N TRP A 25 -10.36 -13.65 18.05
CA TRP A 25 -9.60 -14.83 17.66
C TRP A 25 -10.37 -15.73 16.67
N ILE A 26 -11.63 -16.06 16.97
CA ILE A 26 -12.49 -16.89 16.12
C ILE A 26 -12.69 -16.26 14.74
N THR A 27 -12.92 -14.94 14.71
CA THR A 27 -13.16 -14.22 13.46
C THR A 27 -11.88 -13.99 12.65
N SER A 28 -10.70 -14.15 13.25
CA SER A 28 -9.40 -14.01 12.58
C SER A 28 -8.94 -15.27 11.82
N PHE A 29 -9.65 -16.40 11.94
CA PHE A 29 -9.32 -17.59 11.16
C PHE A 29 -9.40 -17.33 9.65
N LYS A 30 -8.48 -17.93 8.88
CA LYS A 30 -8.37 -17.76 7.42
C LYS A 30 -9.69 -17.96 6.68
N TYR A 31 -10.49 -18.94 7.11
CA TYR A 31 -11.81 -19.20 6.52
C TYR A 31 -12.75 -17.98 6.66
N THR A 32 -12.88 -17.42 7.86
CA THR A 32 -13.73 -16.26 8.14
C THR A 32 -13.18 -15.00 7.47
N ARG A 33 -11.88 -14.74 7.60
CA ARG A 33 -11.22 -13.56 7.01
C ARG A 33 -11.40 -13.45 5.49
N VAL A 34 -11.40 -14.60 4.78
CA VAL A 34 -11.56 -14.63 3.31
C VAL A 34 -13.02 -14.60 2.87
N ARG A 35 -13.95 -15.25 3.60
CA ARG A 35 -15.37 -15.34 3.20
C ARG A 35 -16.25 -14.22 3.75
N ALA A 36 -15.91 -13.69 4.92
CA ALA A 36 -16.67 -12.70 5.66
C ALA A 36 -15.71 -11.62 6.20
N PHE A 37 -15.04 -10.92 5.27
CA PHE A 37 -14.04 -9.91 5.60
C PHE A 37 -14.59 -8.82 6.53
N GLU A 38 -15.81 -8.33 6.30
CA GLU A 38 -16.43 -7.29 7.13
C GLU A 38 -16.67 -7.76 8.57
N LEU A 39 -17.12 -9.01 8.75
CA LEU A 39 -17.28 -9.59 10.09
C LEU A 39 -15.94 -9.58 10.82
N PHE A 40 -14.88 -10.12 10.18
CA PHE A 40 -13.53 -10.07 10.71
C PHE A 40 -13.09 -8.63 11.04
N TYR A 41 -13.25 -7.71 10.10
CA TYR A 41 -12.77 -6.34 10.21
C TYR A 41 -13.40 -5.60 11.41
N TYR A 42 -14.74 -5.65 11.53
CA TYR A 42 -15.43 -4.95 12.61
C TYR A 42 -15.27 -5.63 13.96
N THR A 43 -15.23 -6.97 14.05
CA THR A 43 -14.96 -7.64 15.33
C THR A 43 -13.53 -7.43 15.79
N HIS A 44 -12.56 -7.26 14.89
CA HIS A 44 -11.18 -6.98 15.27
C HIS A 44 -11.04 -5.67 16.04
N HIS A 45 -11.91 -4.68 15.82
CA HIS A 45 -11.91 -3.41 16.58
C HIS A 45 -12.24 -3.59 18.07
N LEU A 46 -12.72 -4.77 18.48
CA LEU A 46 -12.85 -5.14 19.89
C LEU A 46 -11.52 -5.18 20.64
N TYR A 47 -10.38 -4.99 19.96
CA TYR A 47 -9.09 -4.77 20.62
C TYR A 47 -9.16 -3.58 21.59
N ILE A 48 -9.98 -2.56 21.31
CA ILE A 48 -10.18 -1.40 22.20
C ILE A 48 -10.80 -1.88 23.53
N VAL A 49 -11.85 -2.69 23.43
CA VAL A 49 -12.51 -3.30 24.60
C VAL A 49 -11.52 -4.19 25.33
N PHE A 50 -10.80 -5.05 24.61
CA PHE A 50 -9.78 -5.92 25.18
C PHE A 50 -8.73 -5.16 26.00
N ILE A 51 -8.11 -4.11 25.43
CA ILE A 51 -7.04 -3.33 26.08
C ILE A 51 -7.56 -2.61 27.34
N VAL A 52 -8.71 -1.95 27.25
CA VAL A 52 -9.30 -1.21 28.38
C VAL A 52 -9.68 -2.18 29.52
N PHE A 53 -10.35 -3.28 29.18
CA PHE A 53 -10.78 -4.25 30.19
C PHE A 53 -9.62 -5.09 30.74
N LEU A 54 -8.54 -5.29 29.98
CA LEU A 54 -7.30 -5.87 30.50
C LEU A 54 -6.65 -4.98 31.56
N ALA A 55 -6.62 -3.66 31.36
CA ALA A 55 -6.13 -2.71 32.37
C ALA A 55 -7.03 -2.70 33.63
N LEU A 56 -8.35 -2.78 33.45
CA LEU A 56 -9.29 -2.90 34.57
C LEU A 56 -9.15 -4.23 35.33
N HIS A 57 -8.84 -5.32 34.62
CA HIS A 57 -8.66 -6.65 35.20
C HIS A 57 -7.38 -6.75 36.02
N GLY A 58 -6.26 -6.37 35.41
CA GLY A 58 -4.92 -6.64 35.92
C GLY A 58 -4.24 -5.47 36.63
N GLY A 59 -4.86 -4.29 36.64
CA GLY A 59 -4.32 -3.08 37.25
C GLY A 59 -3.01 -2.63 36.60
N ASP A 60 -2.19 -1.93 37.38
CA ASP A 60 -0.89 -1.41 36.95
C ASP A 60 0.15 -2.51 36.69
N PHE A 61 0.23 -3.51 37.57
CA PHE A 61 1.24 -4.56 37.47
C PHE A 61 1.11 -5.41 36.20
N ILE A 62 -0.06 -5.99 35.93
CA ILE A 62 -0.25 -6.89 34.78
C ILE A 62 -0.28 -6.10 33.47
N PHE A 63 -0.93 -4.93 33.46
CA PHE A 63 -0.95 -4.08 32.26
C PHE A 63 0.45 -3.55 31.92
N GLY A 64 1.27 -3.26 32.94
CA GLY A 64 2.66 -2.83 32.80
C GLY A 64 3.53 -3.79 31.98
N ILE A 65 3.25 -5.10 32.02
CA ILE A 65 3.96 -6.10 31.20
C ILE A 65 3.72 -5.86 29.70
N SER A 66 2.51 -5.43 29.33
CA SER A 66 2.12 -5.16 27.93
C SER A 66 2.37 -3.71 27.51
N PHE A 67 2.89 -2.86 28.41
CA PHE A 67 2.98 -1.42 28.22
C PHE A 67 3.69 -1.03 26.92
N GLY A 68 4.89 -1.55 26.67
CA GLY A 68 5.70 -1.14 25.51
C GLY A 68 4.99 -1.38 24.18
N GLY A 69 4.33 -2.54 24.02
CA GLY A 69 3.59 -2.87 22.80
C GLY A 69 2.35 -2.01 22.61
N VAL A 70 1.54 -1.85 23.66
CA VAL A 70 0.33 -1.01 23.61
C VAL A 70 0.71 0.47 23.38
N PHE A 71 1.78 0.95 23.99
CA PHE A 71 2.27 2.31 23.83
C PHE A 71 2.64 2.62 22.38
N LEU A 72 3.47 1.76 21.76
CA LEU A 72 3.86 1.94 20.36
C LEU A 72 2.65 1.84 19.43
N PHE A 73 1.70 0.95 19.73
CA PHE A 73 0.45 0.85 18.98
C PHE A 73 -0.40 2.13 19.08
N VAL A 74 -0.57 2.70 20.27
CA VAL A 74 -1.30 3.96 20.46
C VAL A 74 -0.61 5.12 19.73
N PHE A 75 0.72 5.18 19.76
CA PHE A 75 1.49 6.16 19.00
C PHE A 75 1.30 6.00 17.48
N ASP A 76 1.43 4.78 16.94
CA ASP A 76 1.18 4.50 15.51
C ASP A 76 -0.24 4.89 15.09
N ARG A 77 -1.26 4.50 15.87
CA ARG A 77 -2.66 4.87 15.60
C ARG A 77 -2.87 6.38 15.63
N PHE A 78 -2.24 7.10 16.57
CA PHE A 78 -2.33 8.56 16.65
C PHE A 78 -1.63 9.24 15.47
N LEU A 79 -0.46 8.76 15.06
CA LEU A 79 0.25 9.28 13.88
C LEU A 79 -0.58 9.11 12.60
N ARG A 80 -1.16 7.91 12.40
CA ARG A 80 -2.07 7.61 11.29
C ARG A 80 -3.34 8.45 11.32
N PHE A 81 -3.91 8.66 12.51
CA PHE A 81 -5.04 9.56 12.68
C PHE A 81 -4.69 10.98 12.23
N CYS A 82 -3.54 11.52 12.66
CA CYS A 82 -3.06 12.85 12.23
C CYS A 82 -2.85 12.92 10.71
N GLN A 83 -2.34 11.85 10.09
CA GLN A 83 -2.16 11.77 8.65
C GLN A 83 -3.48 11.76 7.87
N SER A 84 -4.45 10.99 8.33
CA SER A 84 -5.73 10.73 7.65
C SER A 84 -6.80 11.83 7.84
N ARG A 85 -6.54 12.86 8.66
CA ARG A 85 -7.49 13.97 8.90
C ARG A 85 -7.88 14.73 7.65
N LYS A 86 -7.00 14.80 6.65
CA LYS A 86 -7.20 15.61 5.45
C LYS A 86 -7.92 14.80 4.39
N GLU A 87 -9.06 15.31 3.95
CA GLU A 87 -9.75 14.81 2.76
C GLU A 87 -9.13 15.43 1.50
N VAL A 88 -8.89 14.56 0.54
CA VAL A 88 -8.19 14.80 -0.72
C VAL A 88 -9.19 14.56 -1.85
N GLY A 89 -9.36 15.52 -2.76
CA GLY A 89 -10.23 15.33 -3.92
C GLY A 89 -9.59 14.35 -4.90
N VAL A 90 -10.36 13.38 -5.40
CA VAL A 90 -9.88 12.45 -6.44
C VAL A 90 -9.76 13.23 -7.76
N LEU A 91 -8.56 13.26 -8.36
CA LEU A 91 -8.31 14.00 -9.62
C LEU A 91 -8.99 13.33 -10.81
N SER A 92 -8.98 12.01 -10.85
CA SER A 92 -9.64 11.24 -11.88
C SER A 92 -9.98 9.82 -11.41
N ALA A 93 -11.05 9.27 -11.98
CA ALA A 93 -11.34 7.84 -11.91
C ALA A 93 -11.71 7.34 -13.31
N THR A 94 -10.86 6.52 -13.90
CA THR A 94 -11.03 6.01 -15.26
C THR A 94 -11.35 4.53 -15.22
N ARG A 95 -12.49 4.11 -15.78
CA ARG A 95 -12.83 2.69 -15.91
C ARG A 95 -12.09 2.09 -17.09
N LEU A 96 -11.40 0.98 -16.86
CA LEU A 96 -10.74 0.18 -17.88
C LEU A 96 -11.74 -0.82 -18.51
N PRO A 97 -11.51 -1.28 -19.76
CA PRO A 97 -12.40 -2.24 -20.42
C PRO A 97 -12.62 -3.55 -19.64
N CYS A 98 -11.67 -3.91 -18.76
CA CYS A 98 -11.74 -5.09 -17.91
C CYS A 98 -12.62 -4.94 -16.66
N GLY A 99 -13.25 -3.78 -16.46
CA GLY A 99 -14.03 -3.47 -15.26
C GLY A 99 -13.21 -2.99 -14.06
N SER A 100 -11.88 -3.10 -14.10
CA SER A 100 -10.99 -2.39 -13.16
C SER A 100 -11.03 -0.88 -13.41
N PHE A 101 -10.52 -0.10 -12.47
CA PHE A 101 -10.45 1.35 -12.61
C PHE A 101 -9.11 1.91 -12.14
N GLU A 102 -8.64 2.95 -12.83
CA GLU A 102 -7.50 3.76 -12.45
C GLU A 102 -7.99 4.95 -11.64
N LEU A 103 -7.51 5.11 -10.41
CA LEU A 103 -7.72 6.29 -9.59
C LEU A 103 -6.47 7.15 -9.60
N VAL A 104 -6.63 8.47 -9.78
CA VAL A 104 -5.54 9.43 -9.65
C VAL A 104 -5.82 10.36 -8.49
N LEU A 105 -4.87 10.44 -7.55
CA LEU A 105 -4.94 11.32 -6.38
C LEU A 105 -3.85 12.40 -6.47
N PRO A 106 -4.13 13.61 -5.97
CA PRO A 106 -3.12 14.66 -5.91
C PRO A 106 -2.12 14.35 -4.80
N LYS A 107 -0.84 14.54 -5.11
CA LYS A 107 0.25 14.46 -4.15
C LYS A 107 0.96 15.82 -4.07
N PRO A 108 1.38 16.24 -2.87
CA PRO A 108 2.27 17.39 -2.78
C PRO A 108 3.67 17.08 -3.32
N SER A 109 4.33 18.09 -3.91
CA SER A 109 5.63 17.91 -4.57
C SER A 109 6.71 17.33 -3.65
N GLY A 110 6.67 17.69 -2.37
CA GLY A 110 7.58 17.17 -1.34
C GLY A 110 7.36 15.73 -0.92
N LEU A 111 6.25 15.08 -1.32
CA LEU A 111 6.00 13.71 -0.91
C LEU A 111 6.81 12.77 -1.78
N ALA A 112 7.90 12.26 -1.23
CA ALA A 112 8.68 11.20 -1.84
C ALA A 112 7.88 9.89 -1.76
N TYR A 113 7.91 9.13 -2.85
CA TYR A 113 7.42 7.76 -2.93
C TYR A 113 8.29 7.04 -3.97
N ASN A 114 8.18 5.72 -4.05
CA ASN A 114 8.82 4.91 -5.08
C ASN A 114 7.87 3.85 -5.64
N GLU A 115 8.36 3.08 -6.60
CA GLU A 115 7.59 2.14 -7.41
C GLU A 115 6.99 0.99 -6.61
N LEU A 116 7.57 0.72 -5.44
CA LEU A 116 7.15 -0.33 -4.51
C LEU A 116 6.32 0.22 -3.34
N SER A 117 5.96 1.50 -3.41
CA SER A 117 5.15 2.15 -2.40
C SER A 117 3.67 1.77 -2.53
N PHE A 118 2.96 1.86 -1.41
CA PHE A 118 1.53 1.66 -1.30
C PHE A 118 0.93 2.63 -0.30
N VAL A 119 -0.38 2.83 -0.38
CA VAL A 119 -1.12 3.69 0.54
C VAL A 119 -2.32 2.94 1.06
N PHE A 120 -2.82 3.33 2.24
CA PHE A 120 -4.18 2.97 2.63
C PHE A 120 -5.13 4.05 2.19
N LEU A 121 -6.18 3.66 1.47
CA LEU A 121 -7.24 4.54 1.03
C LEU A 121 -8.50 4.29 1.84
N ASN A 122 -9.10 5.39 2.29
CA ASN A 122 -10.48 5.43 2.76
C ASN A 122 -11.27 6.38 1.84
N ILE A 123 -12.43 5.92 1.38
CA ILE A 123 -13.36 6.72 0.57
C ILE A 123 -14.64 6.89 1.40
N PRO A 124 -14.84 8.02 2.10
CA PRO A 124 -15.92 8.18 3.08
C PRO A 124 -17.34 8.00 2.53
N SER A 125 -17.53 8.20 1.22
CA SER A 125 -18.81 7.98 0.52
C SER A 125 -19.12 6.49 0.29
N VAL A 126 -18.11 5.62 0.32
CA VAL A 126 -18.25 4.16 0.26
C VAL A 126 -18.38 3.59 1.65
N ASP A 127 -17.40 3.85 2.52
CA ASP A 127 -17.40 3.45 3.93
C ASP A 127 -16.48 4.38 4.72
N ARG A 128 -16.93 4.86 5.89
CA ARG A 128 -16.18 5.82 6.71
C ARG A 128 -15.10 5.20 7.60
N LEU A 129 -15.18 3.90 7.85
CA LEU A 129 -14.33 3.18 8.78
C LEU A 129 -13.31 2.30 8.04
N GLN A 130 -13.66 1.75 6.88
CA GLN A 130 -12.80 0.82 6.16
C GLN A 130 -11.61 1.51 5.47
N TRP A 131 -10.41 0.99 5.73
CA TRP A 131 -9.16 1.37 5.09
C TRP A 131 -8.62 0.20 4.29
N HIS A 132 -8.28 0.42 3.02
CA HIS A 132 -7.82 -0.63 2.11
C HIS A 132 -6.46 -0.28 1.49
N PRO A 133 -5.47 -1.18 1.48
CA PRO A 133 -4.16 -0.92 0.90
C PRO A 133 -4.19 -1.04 -0.63
N PHE A 134 -3.48 -0.13 -1.31
CA PHE A 134 -3.29 -0.15 -2.77
C PHE A 134 -1.85 0.19 -3.12
N SER A 135 -1.21 -0.62 -3.96
CA SER A 135 0.07 -0.29 -4.59
C SER A 135 -0.07 0.98 -5.42
N VAL A 136 0.92 1.85 -5.36
CA VAL A 136 1.06 2.91 -6.34
C VAL A 136 1.42 2.26 -7.69
N SER A 137 0.73 2.64 -8.76
CA SER A 137 0.95 2.13 -10.12
C SER A 137 1.66 3.14 -11.03
N SER A 138 1.91 4.36 -10.55
CA SER A 138 2.72 5.39 -11.24
C SER A 138 4.17 5.40 -10.78
N SER A 139 5.07 5.91 -11.60
CA SER A 139 6.46 6.22 -11.22
C SER A 139 6.55 7.67 -10.71
N PRO A 140 7.45 8.00 -9.76
CA PRO A 140 7.76 9.39 -9.40
C PRO A 140 8.16 10.26 -10.60
N GLY A 141 8.64 9.64 -11.69
CA GLY A 141 8.93 10.31 -12.96
C GLY A 141 7.69 10.72 -13.77
N ASP A 142 6.50 10.21 -13.46
CA ASP A 142 5.26 10.56 -14.18
C ASP A 142 4.76 11.98 -13.94
N GLY A 143 5.19 12.58 -12.82
CA GLY A 143 4.85 13.96 -12.49
C GLY A 143 5.00 14.24 -10.98
N PRO A 144 5.26 15.50 -10.60
CA PRO A 144 5.49 15.85 -9.20
C PRO A 144 4.21 15.89 -8.35
N HIS A 145 3.03 15.92 -8.97
CA HIS A 145 1.77 16.31 -8.31
C HIS A 145 0.68 15.24 -8.26
N SER A 146 0.91 14.02 -8.75
CA SER A 146 -0.11 12.97 -8.71
C SER A 146 0.45 11.58 -8.41
N MET A 147 -0.42 10.71 -7.92
CA MET A 147 -0.17 9.26 -7.81
C MET A 147 -1.35 8.50 -8.41
N LYS A 148 -1.05 7.40 -9.10
CA LYS A 148 -2.05 6.54 -9.74
C LYS A 148 -2.18 5.22 -9.00
N PHE A 149 -3.39 4.67 -9.00
CA PHE A 149 -3.73 3.40 -8.37
C PHE A 149 -4.61 2.57 -9.31
N LEU A 150 -4.25 1.31 -9.51
CA LEU A 150 -5.08 0.36 -10.23
C LEU A 150 -5.93 -0.43 -9.23
N VAL A 151 -7.25 -0.35 -9.37
CA VAL A 151 -8.20 -0.98 -8.45
C VAL A 151 -9.08 -1.98 -9.19
N LYS A 152 -9.09 -3.22 -8.71
CA LYS A 152 -9.95 -4.28 -9.22
C LYS A 152 -11.14 -4.50 -8.27
N PRO A 153 -12.39 -4.52 -8.77
CA PRO A 153 -13.57 -4.83 -7.95
C PRO A 153 -13.58 -6.32 -7.59
N LEU A 154 -13.11 -6.64 -6.38
CA LEU A 154 -12.98 -8.01 -5.86
C LEU A 154 -13.82 -8.27 -4.59
N GLY A 155 -14.25 -7.22 -3.89
CA GLY A 155 -15.03 -7.32 -2.65
C GLY A 155 -16.10 -6.22 -2.57
N THR A 156 -16.88 -6.20 -1.49
CA THR A 156 -17.99 -5.26 -1.31
C THR A 156 -17.56 -3.80 -1.46
N TRP A 157 -16.46 -3.42 -0.79
CA TRP A 157 -15.94 -2.06 -0.83
C TRP A 157 -15.49 -1.64 -2.25
N THR A 158 -14.63 -2.44 -2.88
CA THR A 158 -14.09 -2.12 -4.22
C THR A 158 -15.15 -2.17 -5.31
N SER A 159 -16.15 -3.04 -5.18
CA SER A 159 -17.30 -3.10 -6.10
C SER A 159 -18.23 -1.89 -5.93
N THR A 160 -18.48 -1.46 -4.68
CA THR A 160 -19.28 -0.26 -4.41
C THR A 160 -18.60 0.99 -4.96
N LEU A 161 -17.28 1.10 -4.82
CA LEU A 161 -16.49 2.15 -5.43
C LEU A 161 -16.57 2.11 -6.97
N GLY A 162 -16.39 0.94 -7.58
CA GLY A 162 -16.52 0.77 -9.04
C GLY A 162 -17.90 1.20 -9.56
N ASN A 163 -18.97 0.83 -8.86
CA ASN A 163 -20.34 1.25 -9.19
C ASN A 163 -20.54 2.77 -9.07
N ALA A 164 -19.91 3.42 -8.08
CA ALA A 164 -19.97 4.87 -7.93
C ALA A 164 -19.26 5.58 -9.09
N VAL A 165 -18.08 5.09 -9.49
CA VAL A 165 -17.34 5.58 -10.66
C VAL A 165 -18.17 5.40 -11.94
N GLU A 166 -18.80 4.25 -12.12
CA GLU A 166 -19.67 3.95 -13.26
C GLU A 166 -20.90 4.86 -13.34
N LYS A 167 -21.53 5.17 -12.19
CA LYS A 167 -22.67 6.09 -12.15
C LYS A 167 -22.28 7.53 -12.48
N ALA A 168 -21.17 8.03 -11.92
CA ALA A 168 -20.67 9.38 -12.22
C ALA A 168 -20.35 9.51 -13.72
N THR A 169 -19.65 8.50 -14.24
CA THR A 169 -19.37 8.30 -15.66
C THR A 169 -20.62 8.40 -16.54
N ALA A 170 -21.66 7.63 -16.23
CA ALA A 170 -22.85 7.54 -17.08
C ALA A 170 -23.69 8.82 -17.04
N SER A 171 -23.67 9.52 -15.91
CA SER A 171 -24.44 10.75 -15.70
C SER A 171 -23.74 12.02 -16.21
N LYS A 172 -22.45 11.94 -16.62
CA LYS A 172 -21.61 13.10 -16.96
C LYS A 172 -21.59 14.19 -15.87
N CYS A 173 -21.70 13.75 -14.61
CA CYS A 173 -21.76 14.62 -13.45
C CYS A 173 -20.48 14.51 -12.63
N PRO A 174 -20.01 15.65 -12.07
CA PRO A 174 -19.13 15.76 -10.94
C PRO A 174 -18.70 14.47 -10.25
N LEU A 175 -17.57 13.81 -10.53
CA LEU A 175 -17.07 12.82 -9.58
C LEU A 175 -16.61 13.55 -8.31
N ALA A 176 -17.56 13.92 -7.45
CA ALA A 176 -17.34 14.54 -6.15
C ALA A 176 -16.88 13.49 -5.13
N LEU A 177 -15.83 12.75 -5.47
CA LEU A 177 -15.24 11.71 -4.64
C LEU A 177 -14.09 12.30 -3.84
N THR A 178 -14.15 12.13 -2.52
CA THR A 178 -13.05 12.47 -1.63
C THR A 178 -12.41 11.19 -1.08
N ALA A 179 -11.11 11.25 -0.87
CA ALA A 179 -10.30 10.20 -0.28
C ALA A 179 -9.58 10.70 0.97
N ARG A 180 -9.37 9.83 1.93
CA ARG A 180 -8.38 10.00 3.00
C ARG A 180 -7.26 9.00 2.75
N VAL A 181 -6.02 9.42 2.97
CA VAL A 181 -4.84 8.65 2.57
C VAL A 181 -3.89 8.52 3.74
N GLU A 182 -3.46 7.28 4.02
CA GLU A 182 -2.31 6.98 4.89
C GLU A 182 -1.16 6.43 4.04
N GLY A 183 0.08 6.82 4.34
CA GLY A 183 1.28 6.53 3.54
C GLY A 183 1.80 7.72 2.71
N PRO A 184 2.62 7.50 1.68
CA PRO A 184 3.09 6.21 1.16
C PRO A 184 3.91 5.40 2.15
N TYR A 185 3.64 4.10 2.19
CA TYR A 185 4.41 3.06 2.88
C TYR A 185 5.13 2.22 1.83
N GLY A 186 6.20 1.51 2.21
CA GLY A 186 6.93 0.66 1.28
C GLY A 186 8.40 0.60 1.64
N HIS A 187 9.20 -0.03 0.77
CA HIS A 187 10.65 0.06 0.90
C HIS A 187 11.13 1.48 0.66
N GLU A 188 12.22 1.91 1.29
CA GLU A 188 12.83 3.22 0.99
C GLU A 188 13.74 3.15 -0.25
N SER A 189 14.34 1.98 -0.51
CA SER A 189 15.25 1.75 -1.64
C SER A 189 14.56 1.04 -2.82
N SER A 190 14.88 1.47 -4.03
CA SER A 190 14.52 0.76 -5.28
C SER A 190 15.47 -0.42 -5.51
N TYR A 191 15.44 -1.43 -4.64
CA TYR A 191 16.37 -2.58 -4.68
C TYR A 191 16.35 -3.37 -6.00
N PHE A 192 15.30 -3.20 -6.83
CA PHE A 192 15.24 -3.82 -8.14
C PHE A 192 16.30 -3.27 -9.10
N LEU A 193 16.88 -2.10 -8.82
CA LEU A 193 17.97 -1.51 -9.59
C LEU A 193 19.31 -2.22 -9.36
N ASP A 194 19.45 -3.03 -8.31
CA ASP A 194 20.68 -3.78 -8.02
C ASP A 194 20.91 -4.97 -8.98
N TYR A 195 19.99 -5.19 -9.92
CA TYR A 195 19.99 -6.32 -10.85
C TYR A 195 20.08 -5.86 -12.29
N GLU A 196 20.90 -6.55 -13.09
CA GLU A 196 20.99 -6.29 -14.54
C GLU A 196 19.76 -6.83 -15.29
N ALA A 197 19.05 -7.78 -14.69
CA ALA A 197 17.86 -8.40 -15.25
C ALA A 197 16.79 -8.68 -14.20
N LEU A 198 15.53 -8.51 -14.58
CA LEU A 198 14.37 -8.68 -13.73
C LEU A 198 13.39 -9.72 -14.29
N LEU A 199 12.96 -10.63 -13.43
CA LEU A 199 11.84 -11.54 -13.65
C LEU A 199 10.68 -11.13 -12.74
N LEU A 200 9.69 -10.44 -13.31
CA LEU A 200 8.53 -9.94 -12.60
C LEU A 200 7.39 -10.95 -12.76
N VAL A 201 6.91 -11.58 -11.67
CA VAL A 201 5.85 -12.60 -11.70
C VAL A 201 4.60 -12.10 -11.00
N ALA A 202 3.55 -11.79 -11.76
CA ALA A 202 2.31 -11.22 -11.25
C ALA A 202 1.11 -12.16 -11.37
N GLY A 203 0.21 -12.08 -10.38
CA GLY A 203 -1.11 -12.70 -10.41
C GLY A 203 -2.23 -11.67 -10.28
N GLY A 204 -3.12 -11.59 -11.28
CA GLY A 204 -4.26 -10.67 -11.28
C GLY A 204 -3.82 -9.20 -11.13
N ILE A 205 -4.42 -8.48 -10.17
CA ILE A 205 -4.11 -7.06 -9.89
C ILE A 205 -2.71 -6.84 -9.29
N GLY A 206 -2.01 -7.92 -8.91
CA GLY A 206 -0.62 -7.86 -8.46
C GLY A 206 0.38 -7.35 -9.51
N VAL A 207 -0.06 -7.09 -10.74
CA VAL A 207 0.76 -6.40 -11.76
C VAL A 207 1.01 -4.92 -11.43
N SER A 208 0.19 -4.31 -10.56
CA SER A 208 0.22 -2.88 -10.25
C SER A 208 1.61 -2.32 -9.87
N PRO A 209 2.37 -2.89 -8.91
CA PRO A 209 3.72 -2.42 -8.61
C PRO A 209 4.70 -2.62 -9.78
N PHE A 210 4.49 -3.63 -10.62
CA PHE A 210 5.35 -3.86 -11.79
C PHE A 210 5.09 -2.87 -12.91
N VAL A 211 3.86 -2.37 -13.05
CA VAL A 211 3.58 -1.22 -13.90
C VAL A 211 4.39 -0.02 -13.42
N ALA A 212 4.42 0.27 -12.11
CA ALA A 212 5.22 1.36 -11.57
C ALA A 212 6.73 1.18 -11.83
N ILE A 213 7.28 -0.03 -11.62
CA ILE A 213 8.69 -0.35 -11.91
C ILE A 213 9.03 -0.11 -13.39
N ILE A 214 8.21 -0.61 -14.31
CA ILE A 214 8.51 -0.46 -15.75
C ILE A 214 8.43 1.01 -16.15
N ARG A 215 7.44 1.77 -15.65
CA ARG A 215 7.35 3.23 -15.90
C ARG A 215 8.59 3.96 -15.40
N ASP A 216 9.06 3.61 -14.21
CA ASP A 216 10.26 4.22 -13.63
C ASP A 216 11.51 3.92 -14.44
N LEU A 217 11.73 2.67 -14.84
CA LEU A 217 12.83 2.30 -15.73
C LEU A 217 12.81 3.11 -17.02
N LEU A 218 11.65 3.27 -17.66
CA LEU A 218 11.52 4.08 -18.88
C LEU A 218 11.90 5.55 -18.65
N HIS A 219 11.50 6.15 -17.53
CA HIS A 219 11.91 7.51 -17.17
C HIS A 219 13.41 7.63 -16.89
N ARG A 220 14.01 6.64 -16.23
CA ARG A 220 15.45 6.61 -15.96
C ARG A 220 16.28 6.43 -17.22
N TYR A 221 15.83 5.57 -18.14
CA TYR A 221 16.44 5.44 -19.46
C TYR A 221 16.37 6.75 -20.25
N LYS A 222 15.21 7.43 -20.23
CA LYS A 222 15.07 8.76 -20.85
C LYS A 222 16.05 9.79 -20.27
N LYS A 223 16.37 9.68 -18.98
CA LYS A 223 17.36 10.53 -18.29
C LYS A 223 18.81 10.06 -18.44
N ASN A 224 19.06 8.94 -19.13
CA ASN A 224 20.37 8.29 -19.25
C ASN A 224 21.02 7.99 -17.89
N GLU A 225 20.24 7.53 -16.91
CA GLU A 225 20.79 7.06 -15.63
C GLU A 225 21.60 5.76 -15.84
N PRO A 226 22.78 5.61 -15.19
CA PRO A 226 23.59 4.40 -15.30
C PRO A 226 23.07 3.27 -14.41
N GLY A 227 23.48 2.02 -14.71
CA GLY A 227 23.22 0.86 -13.84
C GLY A 227 21.76 0.40 -13.82
N LEU A 228 21.05 0.55 -14.95
CA LEU A 228 19.65 0.15 -15.06
C LEU A 228 19.50 -1.30 -15.56
N PRO A 229 18.49 -2.05 -15.08
CA PRO A 229 18.15 -3.36 -15.62
C PRO A 229 17.85 -3.32 -17.12
N HIS A 230 18.64 -4.03 -17.92
CA HIS A 230 18.52 -4.05 -19.39
C HIS A 230 17.55 -5.11 -19.91
N ASP A 231 17.22 -6.11 -19.09
CA ASP A 231 16.32 -7.19 -19.44
C ASP A 231 15.19 -7.33 -18.41
N VAL A 232 13.96 -7.09 -18.82
CA VAL A 232 12.79 -7.18 -17.96
C VAL A 232 11.80 -8.15 -18.57
N THR A 233 11.54 -9.26 -17.88
CA THR A 233 10.54 -10.25 -18.27
C THR A 233 9.38 -10.23 -17.27
N LEU A 234 8.21 -9.78 -17.72
CA LEU A 234 6.96 -9.82 -16.99
C LEU A 234 6.19 -11.11 -17.32
N VAL A 235 6.08 -12.01 -16.36
CA VAL A 235 5.20 -13.17 -16.39
C VAL A 235 3.92 -12.81 -15.65
N TRP A 236 2.79 -12.80 -16.35
CA TRP A 236 1.55 -12.33 -15.75
C TRP A 236 0.40 -13.31 -15.97
N ALA A 237 -0.14 -13.82 -14.87
CA ALA A 237 -1.29 -14.73 -14.89
C ALA A 237 -2.58 -13.99 -14.50
N VAL A 238 -3.59 -14.07 -15.37
CA VAL A 238 -4.92 -13.50 -15.18
C VAL A 238 -5.99 -14.56 -15.37
N LYS A 239 -7.22 -14.28 -14.93
CA LYS A 239 -8.35 -15.20 -15.14
C LYS A 239 -8.93 -15.08 -16.53
N SER A 240 -9.14 -13.85 -17.00
CA SER A 240 -9.76 -13.52 -18.30
C SER A 240 -8.84 -12.64 -19.14
N HIS A 241 -8.90 -12.80 -20.46
CA HIS A 241 -8.15 -11.97 -21.42
C HIS A 241 -8.47 -10.48 -21.28
N LYS A 242 -9.69 -10.13 -20.87
CA LYS A 242 -10.10 -8.72 -20.66
C LYS A 242 -9.18 -8.05 -19.65
N GLU A 243 -8.74 -8.76 -18.61
CA GLU A 243 -7.84 -8.24 -17.59
C GLU A 243 -6.49 -7.78 -18.16
N LEU A 244 -6.05 -8.33 -19.29
CA LEU A 244 -4.79 -7.95 -19.94
C LEU A 244 -4.73 -6.48 -20.33
N ARG A 245 -5.91 -5.86 -20.53
CA ARG A 245 -6.07 -4.43 -20.82
C ARG A 245 -5.62 -3.52 -19.67
N ILE A 246 -5.31 -4.04 -18.48
CA ILE A 246 -4.65 -3.26 -17.43
C ILE A 246 -3.30 -2.72 -17.91
N LEU A 247 -2.58 -3.45 -18.76
CA LEU A 247 -1.31 -2.98 -19.31
C LEU A 247 -1.45 -1.81 -20.30
N ASP A 248 -2.67 -1.48 -20.74
CA ASP A 248 -2.90 -0.25 -21.52
C ASP A 248 -2.45 0.99 -20.74
N SER A 249 -2.52 0.99 -19.39
CA SER A 249 -2.08 2.12 -18.57
C SER A 249 -0.56 2.38 -18.60
N LEU A 250 0.24 1.44 -19.11
CA LEU A 250 1.69 1.54 -19.11
C LEU A 250 2.21 2.60 -20.10
N HIS A 251 1.59 2.71 -21.29
CA HIS A 251 1.97 3.63 -22.37
C HIS A 251 3.49 3.85 -22.52
N PRO A 252 4.29 2.80 -22.83
CA PRO A 252 5.74 2.91 -22.81
C PRO A 252 6.29 3.92 -23.83
N ASN A 253 5.71 3.93 -25.03
CA ASN A 253 6.09 4.86 -26.10
C ASN A 253 5.80 6.33 -25.78
N SER A 254 4.82 6.64 -24.93
CA SER A 254 4.60 8.03 -24.54
C SER A 254 5.64 8.52 -23.54
N ILE A 255 6.25 7.60 -22.78
CA ILE A 255 7.30 7.92 -21.81
C ILE A 255 8.64 8.05 -22.52
N TYR A 256 9.07 6.99 -23.20
CA TYR A 256 10.33 6.92 -23.92
C TYR A 256 10.15 6.11 -25.24
N PRO A 257 9.92 6.77 -26.38
CA PRO A 257 9.65 6.09 -27.67
C PRO A 257 10.73 5.08 -28.11
N ASP A 258 12.00 5.38 -27.83
CA ASP A 258 13.14 4.60 -28.31
C ASP A 258 13.67 3.58 -27.29
N TYR A 259 12.84 3.21 -26.30
CA TYR A 259 13.25 2.30 -25.23
C TYR A 259 13.76 0.94 -25.74
N ALA A 260 13.23 0.44 -26.85
CA ALA A 260 13.57 -0.88 -27.40
C ALA A 260 15.05 -1.02 -27.80
N GLY A 261 15.78 0.10 -27.97
CA GLY A 261 17.22 0.07 -28.23
C GLY A 261 18.09 -0.16 -26.99
N GLN A 262 17.54 0.03 -25.77
CA GLN A 262 18.29 -0.01 -24.52
C GLN A 262 17.69 -0.95 -23.46
N LEU A 263 16.38 -1.19 -23.51
CA LEU A 263 15.61 -2.01 -22.60
C LEU A 263 14.87 -3.10 -23.37
N THR A 264 15.19 -4.36 -23.04
CA THR A 264 14.46 -5.52 -23.52
C THR A 264 13.28 -5.78 -22.58
N LEU A 265 12.06 -5.40 -23.00
CA LEU A 265 10.82 -5.64 -22.24
C LEU A 265 10.02 -6.77 -22.87
N ASN A 266 9.94 -7.91 -22.17
CA ASN A 266 9.18 -9.09 -22.59
C ASN A 266 7.97 -9.31 -21.69
N VAL A 267 6.78 -9.46 -22.27
CA VAL A 267 5.57 -9.80 -21.53
C VAL A 267 5.08 -11.19 -21.95
N LYS A 268 4.96 -12.10 -20.97
CA LYS A 268 4.40 -13.44 -21.11
C LYS A 268 3.10 -13.51 -20.33
N ALA A 269 1.98 -13.37 -21.03
CA ALA A 269 0.65 -13.39 -20.44
C ALA A 269 0.07 -14.81 -20.42
N TYR A 270 -0.59 -15.17 -19.31
CA TYR A 270 -1.26 -16.45 -19.10
C TYR A 270 -2.71 -16.23 -18.69
N VAL A 271 -3.66 -16.59 -19.54
CA VAL A 271 -5.09 -16.53 -19.27
C VAL A 271 -5.55 -17.91 -18.79
N THR A 272 -5.96 -17.99 -17.53
CA THR A 272 -6.10 -19.27 -16.82
C THR A 272 -7.50 -19.87 -16.80
N GLN A 273 -8.54 -19.13 -17.19
CA GLN A 273 -9.94 -19.59 -17.17
C GLN A 273 -10.64 -19.57 -18.54
N GLU A 274 -9.94 -19.16 -19.60
CA GLU A 274 -10.48 -19.09 -20.95
C GLU A 274 -9.56 -19.84 -21.91
N LEU A 275 -10.14 -20.46 -22.93
CA LEU A 275 -9.45 -21.07 -24.06
C LEU A 275 -9.39 -20.09 -25.23
N VAL A 276 -8.44 -20.30 -26.16
CA VAL A 276 -8.35 -19.47 -27.37
C VAL A 276 -9.64 -19.51 -28.19
N GLU A 277 -10.34 -20.64 -28.14
CA GLU A 277 -11.59 -20.92 -28.85
C GLU A 277 -12.78 -20.15 -28.28
N ASP A 278 -12.70 -19.69 -27.03
CA ASP A 278 -13.78 -18.93 -26.37
C ASP A 278 -13.82 -17.46 -26.81
N LEU A 279 -12.83 -16.99 -27.58
CA LEU A 279 -12.73 -15.60 -28.03
C LEU A 279 -13.47 -15.39 -29.35
N GLU A 280 -14.44 -14.48 -29.38
CA GLU A 280 -15.11 -14.07 -30.63
C GLU A 280 -14.16 -13.25 -31.52
N GLU A 281 -14.28 -13.40 -32.86
CA GLU A 281 -13.54 -12.57 -33.81
C GLU A 281 -13.91 -11.08 -33.63
N GLY A 282 -12.98 -10.27 -33.10
CA GLY A 282 -13.16 -8.83 -32.90
C GLY A 282 -13.29 -8.35 -31.46
N GLU A 283 -13.25 -9.23 -30.45
CA GLU A 283 -13.26 -8.79 -29.02
C GLU A 283 -12.04 -7.92 -28.63
N ASP A 284 -10.95 -7.97 -29.41
CA ASP A 284 -9.78 -7.09 -29.25
C ASP A 284 -10.07 -5.61 -29.59
N GLU A 285 -11.19 -5.30 -30.27
CA GLU A 285 -11.57 -3.97 -30.77
C GLU A 285 -12.57 -3.21 -29.88
N VAL A 286 -12.75 -3.61 -28.61
CA VAL A 286 -13.58 -2.82 -27.68
C VAL A 286 -12.98 -1.43 -27.52
N ARG A 287 -13.60 -0.47 -28.22
CA ARG A 287 -13.28 0.96 -28.19
C ARG A 287 -13.19 1.42 -26.76
N LEU A 288 -12.05 2.01 -26.41
CA LEU A 288 -11.86 2.83 -25.24
C LEU A 288 -12.96 3.90 -25.22
N THR A 289 -14.08 3.65 -24.54
CA THR A 289 -14.84 4.74 -23.95
C THR A 289 -14.01 5.23 -22.79
N HIS A 290 -12.93 5.96 -23.10
CA HIS A 290 -12.26 6.80 -22.14
C HIS A 290 -13.31 7.83 -21.73
N ILE A 291 -13.96 7.56 -20.61
CA ILE A 291 -14.89 8.52 -20.05
C ILE A 291 -14.03 9.69 -19.58
N PRO A 292 -14.38 10.93 -19.92
CA PRO A 292 -13.57 12.08 -19.57
C PRO A 292 -13.34 12.09 -18.06
N THR A 293 -12.06 12.16 -17.70
CA THR A 293 -11.59 12.49 -16.37
C THR A 293 -12.32 13.74 -15.91
N GLU A 294 -13.08 13.62 -14.84
CA GLU A 294 -13.68 14.79 -14.22
C GLU A 294 -12.75 15.30 -13.14
N TYR A 295 -12.15 16.44 -13.44
CA TYR A 295 -11.14 17.07 -12.63
C TYR A 295 -11.80 18.03 -11.64
N ASP A 296 -11.59 17.84 -10.34
CA ASP A 296 -11.88 18.88 -9.37
C ASP A 296 -10.68 19.84 -9.32
N VAL A 297 -10.82 21.02 -9.93
CA VAL A 297 -9.80 22.09 -9.87
C VAL A 297 -9.48 22.51 -8.43
N ARG A 298 -10.39 22.24 -7.46
CA ARG A 298 -10.15 22.47 -6.03
C ARG A 298 -9.34 21.37 -5.34
N ALA A 299 -9.14 20.22 -5.99
CA ALA A 299 -8.33 19.12 -5.44
C ALA A 299 -6.83 19.48 -5.39
N GLU A 300 -6.35 20.31 -6.32
CA GLU A 300 -4.99 20.87 -6.27
C GLU A 300 -4.75 21.69 -4.99
N GLU A 301 -5.80 22.30 -4.41
CA GLU A 301 -5.68 23.09 -3.18
C GLU A 301 -5.53 22.22 -1.91
N LYS A 302 -5.78 20.90 -1.97
CA LYS A 302 -5.75 20.02 -0.79
C LYS A 302 -4.92 18.76 -1.00
N PRO A 303 -3.58 18.88 -1.11
CA PRO A 303 -2.70 17.72 -1.20
C PRO A 303 -2.79 16.83 0.04
N MET A 304 -2.55 15.52 -0.09
CA MET A 304 -2.48 14.60 1.04
C MET A 304 -1.40 14.97 2.07
N SER A 305 -1.47 14.40 3.28
CA SER A 305 -0.52 14.67 4.37
C SER A 305 0.84 13.99 4.13
N HIS A 306 1.94 14.67 4.49
CA HIS A 306 3.30 14.13 4.41
C HIS A 306 3.76 13.36 5.67
N LEU A 307 2.96 13.36 6.74
CA LEU A 307 3.41 13.02 8.10
C LEU A 307 3.91 11.59 8.29
N ALA A 308 3.35 10.56 7.65
CA ALA A 308 3.84 9.19 7.83
C ALA A 308 4.44 8.59 6.54
N GLY A 309 4.43 9.37 5.45
CA GLY A 309 4.87 8.92 4.14
C GLY A 309 6.28 9.36 3.74
N SER A 310 6.97 10.14 4.57
CA SER A 310 8.25 10.75 4.19
C SER A 310 9.49 9.93 4.56
N GLY A 311 9.34 8.74 5.17
CA GLY A 311 10.48 7.93 5.66
C GLY A 311 11.35 8.63 6.72
N ASN A 312 10.87 9.69 7.37
CA ASN A 312 11.72 10.47 8.27
C ASN A 312 11.78 9.84 9.67
N ILE A 313 12.72 8.91 9.82
CA ILE A 313 12.94 8.17 11.07
C ILE A 313 13.25 9.09 12.27
N LEU A 314 13.83 10.28 12.03
CA LEU A 314 14.18 11.23 13.07
C LEU A 314 12.93 11.84 13.71
N TRP A 315 11.96 12.30 12.90
CA TRP A 315 10.72 12.87 13.45
C TRP A 315 9.86 11.82 14.14
N THR A 316 9.76 10.62 13.57
CA THR A 316 9.08 9.48 14.21
C THR A 316 9.74 9.15 15.55
N GLY A 317 11.08 9.04 15.59
CA GLY A 317 11.82 8.79 16.83
C GLY A 317 11.67 9.91 17.85
N ALA A 318 11.68 11.17 17.43
CA ALA A 318 11.46 12.32 18.29
C ALA A 318 10.04 12.32 18.88
N GLY A 319 9.03 11.97 18.08
CA GLY A 319 7.63 11.86 18.53
C GLY A 319 7.45 10.76 19.58
N ILE A 320 8.03 9.58 19.36
CA ILE A 320 8.03 8.48 20.33
C ILE A 320 8.73 8.91 21.62
N THR A 321 9.94 9.48 21.50
CA THR A 321 10.74 9.93 22.66
C THR A 321 9.99 10.98 23.48
N ALA A 322 9.42 11.99 22.83
CA ALA A 322 8.62 13.02 23.51
C ALA A 322 7.39 12.43 24.20
N SER A 323 6.72 11.47 23.56
CA SER A 323 5.56 10.77 24.15
C SER A 323 5.96 10.00 25.41
N VAL A 324 7.10 9.30 25.39
CA VAL A 324 7.61 8.54 26.55
C VAL A 324 8.01 9.47 27.68
N LEU A 325 8.72 10.56 27.39
CA LEU A 325 9.08 11.56 28.40
C LEU A 325 7.84 12.23 28.99
N GLY A 326 6.85 12.54 28.15
CA GLY A 326 5.56 13.06 28.57
C GLY A 326 4.84 12.11 29.52
N TYR A 327 4.78 10.82 29.19
CA TYR A 327 4.24 9.79 30.08
C TYR A 327 4.98 9.74 31.43
N ILE A 328 6.31 9.72 31.44
CA ILE A 328 7.11 9.67 32.68
C ILE A 328 6.82 10.90 33.57
N VAL A 329 6.75 12.09 32.98
CA VAL A 329 6.43 13.32 33.71
C VAL A 329 5.01 13.27 34.28
N LEU A 330 4.02 12.90 33.46
CA LEU A 330 2.62 12.79 33.90
C LEU A 330 2.47 11.76 35.02
N SER A 331 3.08 10.59 34.86
CA SER A 331 3.06 9.52 35.87
C SER A 331 3.76 9.94 37.16
N GLY A 332 4.88 10.68 37.07
CA GLY A 332 5.54 11.26 38.24
C GLY A 332 4.68 12.30 38.97
N LEU A 333 3.97 13.16 38.22
CA LEU A 333 3.04 14.15 38.77
C LEU A 333 1.84 13.49 39.45
N VAL A 334 1.19 12.51 38.80
CA VAL A 334 0.09 11.74 39.39
C VAL A 334 0.58 10.96 40.61
N GLY A 335 1.76 10.35 40.52
CA GLY A 335 2.42 9.68 41.63
C GLY A 335 2.63 10.59 42.84
N TYR A 336 3.18 11.79 42.63
CA TYR A 336 3.51 12.72 43.70
C TYR A 336 2.29 13.44 44.29
N PHE A 337 1.40 13.96 43.45
CA PHE A 337 0.28 14.79 43.89
C PHE A 337 -0.99 14.00 44.24
N TYR A 338 -1.18 12.82 43.66
CA TYR A 338 -2.40 12.04 43.86
C TYR A 338 -2.14 10.72 44.61
N LEU A 339 -1.24 9.86 44.12
CA LEU A 339 -1.04 8.54 44.72
C LEU A 339 -0.36 8.61 46.10
N LEU A 340 0.75 9.36 46.23
CA LEU A 340 1.49 9.44 47.48
C LEU A 340 0.66 9.99 48.66
N PRO A 341 -0.10 11.10 48.51
CA PRO A 341 -0.95 11.61 49.60
C PRO A 341 -2.13 10.68 49.91
N THR A 342 -2.70 10.03 48.89
CA THR A 342 -3.88 9.18 49.04
C THR A 342 -3.54 7.83 49.68
N ASP A 343 -2.44 7.21 49.26
CA ASP A 343 -2.05 5.88 49.73
C ASP A 343 -1.25 5.90 51.03
N LYS A 344 -0.66 7.04 51.42
CA LYS A 344 0.25 7.14 52.58
C LYS A 344 1.34 6.05 52.60
N GLY A 345 1.77 5.59 51.42
CA GLY A 345 2.75 4.51 51.25
C GLY A 345 2.22 3.08 51.44
N SER A 346 0.91 2.88 51.66
CA SER A 346 0.31 1.55 51.90
C SER A 346 -0.07 0.78 50.63
N TYR A 347 -0.14 1.45 49.46
CA TYR A 347 -0.59 0.88 48.18
C TYR A 347 -1.98 0.21 48.19
N GLN A 348 -2.79 0.42 49.23
CA GLN A 348 -4.07 -0.28 49.43
C GLN A 348 -5.30 0.62 49.31
N VAL A 349 -5.15 1.94 49.17
CA VAL A 349 -6.29 2.87 49.18
C VAL A 349 -6.83 3.06 47.76
N VAL A 350 -5.95 3.35 46.79
CA VAL A 350 -6.38 3.50 45.39
C VAL A 350 -6.62 2.12 44.76
N PRO A 351 -7.84 1.84 44.25
CA PRO A 351 -8.15 0.58 43.60
C PRO A 351 -7.25 0.25 42.42
N TRP A 352 -6.93 -1.03 42.23
CA TRP A 352 -6.02 -1.50 41.19
C TRP A 352 -6.50 -1.16 39.78
N TRP A 353 -7.80 -1.32 39.53
CA TRP A 353 -8.43 -0.99 38.25
C TRP A 353 -8.36 0.52 37.93
N ILE A 354 -8.37 1.39 38.96
CA ILE A 354 -8.16 2.85 38.77
C ILE A 354 -6.73 3.11 38.32
N ARG A 355 -5.74 2.46 38.92
CA ARG A 355 -4.32 2.58 38.51
C ARG A 355 -4.11 2.12 37.07
N GLY A 356 -4.75 1.02 36.67
CA GLY A 356 -4.75 0.55 35.29
C GLY A 356 -5.31 1.59 34.30
N LEU A 357 -6.45 2.21 34.64
CA LEU A 357 -7.01 3.30 33.83
C LEU A 357 -6.12 4.55 33.80
N MET A 358 -5.46 4.89 34.91
CA MET A 358 -4.51 5.99 34.97
C MET A 358 -3.35 5.77 33.99
N ILE A 359 -2.78 4.58 33.93
CA ILE A 359 -1.71 4.26 32.96
C ILE A 359 -2.20 4.46 31.52
N ILE A 360 -3.40 4.00 31.18
CA ILE A 360 -3.97 4.23 29.85
C ILE A 360 -4.14 5.74 29.58
N GLY A 361 -4.72 6.47 30.54
CA GLY A 361 -4.97 7.90 30.41
C GLY A 361 -3.68 8.70 30.25
N GLU A 362 -2.67 8.42 31.07
CA GLU A 362 -1.34 9.02 31.03
C GLU A 362 -0.61 8.69 29.72
N MET A 363 -0.73 7.46 29.24
CA MET A 363 -0.15 7.05 27.96
C MET A 363 -0.78 7.82 26.79
N VAL A 364 -2.11 7.86 26.73
CA VAL A 364 -2.84 8.62 25.70
C VAL A 364 -2.50 10.10 25.79
N ALA A 365 -2.45 10.68 26.99
CA ALA A 365 -2.07 12.08 27.19
C ALA A 365 -0.61 12.34 26.77
N GLY A 366 0.32 11.43 27.11
CA GLY A 366 1.70 11.47 26.67
C GLY A 366 1.82 11.51 25.14
N VAL A 367 1.13 10.61 24.46
CA VAL A 367 1.11 10.55 22.99
C VAL A 367 0.44 11.77 22.37
N VAL A 368 -0.76 12.15 22.81
CA VAL A 368 -1.55 13.20 22.18
C VAL A 368 -0.98 14.59 22.44
N VAL A 369 -0.51 14.87 23.66
CA VAL A 369 -0.01 16.19 24.03
C VAL A 369 1.46 16.34 23.63
N PHE A 370 2.33 15.46 24.12
CA PHE A 370 3.77 15.60 23.89
C PHE A 370 4.16 15.07 22.51
N GLY A 371 3.75 13.86 22.16
CA GLY A 371 3.94 13.33 20.80
C GLY A 371 3.25 14.19 19.74
N GLY A 372 2.00 14.61 20.01
CA GLY A 372 1.25 15.49 19.12
C GLY A 372 1.90 16.85 18.92
N SER A 373 2.53 17.44 19.95
CA SER A 373 3.30 18.68 19.77
C SER A 373 4.45 18.50 18.76
N VAL A 374 5.18 17.38 18.82
CA VAL A 374 6.25 17.07 17.87
C VAL A 374 5.68 16.85 16.47
N ILE A 375 4.56 16.13 16.35
CA ILE A 375 3.87 15.89 15.07
C ILE A 375 3.36 17.21 14.46
N LEU A 376 2.87 18.15 15.27
CA LEU A 376 2.44 19.47 14.80
C LEU A 376 3.63 20.29 14.29
N ILE A 377 4.77 20.26 15.01
CA ILE A 377 6.02 20.87 14.57
C ILE A 377 6.50 20.22 13.27
N TRP A 378 6.46 18.88 13.18
CA TRP A 378 6.79 18.15 11.95
C TRP A 378 5.89 18.58 10.79
N HIS A 379 4.58 18.63 10.99
CA HIS A 379 3.65 19.05 9.95
C HIS A 379 3.96 20.46 9.41
N HIS A 380 4.41 21.38 10.27
CA HIS A 380 4.68 22.76 9.88
C HIS A 380 6.12 22.97 9.33
N PHE A 381 7.12 22.33 9.92
CA PHE A 381 8.54 22.59 9.66
C PHE A 381 9.27 21.42 9.01
N GLY A 382 8.78 20.20 9.16
CA GLY A 382 9.37 19.01 8.52
C GLY A 382 8.92 18.85 7.06
N GLY A 383 8.78 19.98 6.36
CA GLY A 383 8.70 20.01 4.90
C GLY A 383 9.84 19.18 4.29
N PRO A 384 9.67 18.73 3.05
CA PRO A 384 10.44 17.64 2.46
C PRO A 384 11.94 17.81 2.66
N SER A 385 12.55 16.82 3.31
CA SER A 385 14.00 16.69 3.35
C SER A 385 14.51 16.77 1.92
N ARG A 386 15.44 17.70 1.64
CA ARG A 386 16.14 17.79 0.36
C ARG A 386 16.81 16.44 0.11
N SER A 387 16.24 15.59 -0.74
CA SER A 387 17.02 14.51 -1.33
C SER A 387 18.13 15.16 -2.14
N VAL A 388 19.36 14.80 -1.80
CA VAL A 388 20.58 15.25 -2.45
C VAL A 388 20.56 14.70 -3.87
N GLY A 389 20.15 15.52 -4.84
CA GLY A 389 20.11 15.09 -6.23
C GLY A 389 19.25 15.94 -7.17
N SER A 390 19.31 17.27 -7.12
CA SER A 390 18.98 18.09 -8.28
C SER A 390 19.58 19.48 -8.15
N ARG A 391 20.55 19.79 -9.03
CA ARG A 391 21.08 21.12 -9.26
C ARG A 391 20.17 21.83 -10.28
N THR A 392 19.77 23.05 -9.93
CA THR A 392 19.51 24.23 -10.80
C THR A 392 18.37 24.21 -11.83
N GLY A 393 17.54 25.26 -11.76
CA GLY A 393 16.62 25.75 -12.81
C GLY A 393 15.25 25.06 -12.80
N GLU A 394 14.09 25.69 -12.97
CA GLU A 394 13.65 27.05 -13.29
C GLU A 394 12.26 27.23 -12.64
N LYS A 395 11.86 28.48 -12.34
CA LYS A 395 10.47 28.80 -12.00
C LYS A 395 9.66 28.76 -13.30
N GLU A 396 9.16 27.60 -13.69
CA GLU A 396 8.11 27.53 -14.70
C GLU A 396 6.76 27.83 -14.05
N SER A 397 6.05 28.80 -14.64
CA SER A 397 4.71 29.20 -14.27
C SER A 397 3.74 28.03 -14.43
N LEU A 398 2.91 27.80 -13.41
CA LEU A 398 1.81 26.85 -13.37
C LEU A 398 0.81 27.08 -14.51
N THR A 399 1.11 26.48 -15.66
CA THR A 399 0.18 26.07 -16.71
C THR A 399 0.87 24.95 -17.47
N GLU A 400 1.14 23.82 -16.81
CA GLU A 400 1.26 22.56 -17.55
C GLU A 400 -0.12 22.28 -18.16
N PRO A 401 -0.21 21.91 -19.44
CA PRO A 401 -1.48 21.59 -20.06
C PRO A 401 -1.98 20.28 -19.45
N LEU A 402 -2.82 20.40 -18.43
CA LEU A 402 -3.70 19.35 -17.97
C LEU A 402 -4.56 18.91 -19.16
N LEU A 403 -4.06 17.89 -19.87
CA LEU A 403 -4.72 17.06 -20.88
C LEU A 403 -5.99 17.72 -21.44
N ASN A 404 -5.78 18.62 -22.41
CA ASN A 404 -6.86 18.95 -23.33
C ASN A 404 -7.38 17.63 -23.91
N SER A 405 -8.65 17.34 -23.61
CA SER A 405 -9.45 16.52 -24.51
C SER A 405 -9.31 17.10 -25.91
N GLU A 406 -9.16 16.23 -26.90
CA GLU A 406 -8.94 16.58 -28.31
C GLU A 406 -7.48 16.84 -28.66
N ASN A 407 -6.73 15.77 -28.95
CA ASN A 407 -6.08 15.67 -30.25
C ASN A 407 -5.74 14.22 -30.64
N LEU A 408 -5.99 13.98 -31.91
CA LEU A 408 -5.99 12.75 -32.67
C LEU A 408 -4.56 12.29 -32.98
N GLU A 409 -3.88 11.64 -32.03
CA GLU A 409 -2.63 10.88 -32.29
C GLU A 409 -2.59 9.48 -31.64
N ASN A 410 -3.75 9.00 -31.16
CA ASN A 410 -3.84 7.81 -30.29
C ASN A 410 -3.72 6.44 -31.00
N CYS A 411 -3.41 6.38 -32.29
CA CYS A 411 -3.33 5.10 -33.00
C CYS A 411 -1.98 4.39 -32.80
N HIS A 412 -0.87 5.15 -32.73
CA HIS A 412 0.50 4.61 -32.68
C HIS A 412 0.95 4.13 -31.29
N SER A 413 0.45 4.73 -30.21
CA SER A 413 0.77 4.34 -28.82
C SER A 413 0.06 3.03 -28.43
N ILE A 414 -1.19 2.85 -28.88
CA ILE A 414 -1.99 1.63 -28.68
C ILE A 414 -1.36 0.43 -29.39
N THR A 415 -0.82 0.63 -30.61
CA THR A 415 -0.20 -0.46 -31.38
C THR A 415 1.03 -1.06 -30.69
N ALA A 416 1.75 -0.29 -29.87
CA ALA A 416 2.95 -0.77 -29.19
C ALA A 416 2.63 -1.65 -27.98
N ILE A 417 1.57 -1.35 -27.23
CA ILE A 417 1.11 -2.20 -26.12
C ILE A 417 0.46 -3.47 -26.67
N GLN A 418 -0.34 -3.36 -27.74
CA GLN A 418 -0.88 -4.53 -28.46
C GLN A 418 0.22 -5.43 -29.05
N ARG A 419 1.44 -4.90 -29.28
CA ARG A 419 2.62 -5.70 -29.63
C ARG A 419 3.28 -6.36 -28.41
N LEU A 420 3.31 -5.69 -27.26
CA LEU A 420 3.82 -6.27 -26.01
C LEU A 420 2.93 -7.42 -25.51
N VAL A 421 1.61 -7.23 -25.58
CA VAL A 421 0.59 -8.22 -25.21
C VAL A 421 -0.14 -8.65 -26.48
N HIS A 422 0.60 -9.20 -27.44
CA HIS A 422 -0.01 -9.73 -28.66
C HIS A 422 -0.64 -11.11 -28.40
N ARG A 423 -1.69 -11.45 -29.15
CA ARG A 423 -2.33 -12.79 -29.11
C ARG A 423 -1.32 -13.92 -29.30
N SER A 424 -0.26 -13.71 -30.07
CA SER A 424 0.81 -14.70 -30.31
C SER A 424 1.67 -15.03 -29.08
N ASN A 425 1.73 -14.12 -28.08
CA ASN A 425 2.57 -14.26 -26.89
C ASN A 425 1.75 -14.57 -25.63
N THR A 426 0.44 -14.73 -25.79
CA THR A 426 -0.49 -15.03 -24.69
C THR A 426 -0.85 -16.50 -24.71
N VAL A 427 -0.68 -17.17 -23.57
CA VAL A 427 -1.02 -18.58 -23.40
C VAL A 427 -2.39 -18.68 -22.72
N TYR A 428 -3.30 -19.46 -23.31
CA TYR A 428 -4.67 -19.64 -22.82
C TYR A 428 -4.85 -21.04 -22.21
N GLY A 429 -5.73 -21.15 -21.22
CA GLY A 429 -6.08 -22.40 -20.53
C GLY A 429 -5.00 -23.00 -19.62
N LEU A 430 -3.79 -22.42 -19.59
CA LEU A 430 -2.65 -22.97 -18.87
C LEU A 430 -2.11 -21.99 -17.83
N ARG A 431 -1.53 -22.55 -16.76
CA ARG A 431 -0.75 -21.79 -15.79
C ARG A 431 0.70 -21.63 -16.26
N PRO A 432 1.42 -20.60 -15.80
CA PRO A 432 2.84 -20.45 -16.12
C PRO A 432 3.65 -21.68 -15.69
N ASP A 433 4.37 -22.29 -16.63
CA ASP A 433 5.40 -23.28 -16.30
C ASP A 433 6.63 -22.54 -15.77
N LEU A 434 6.70 -22.43 -14.44
CA LEU A 434 7.78 -21.70 -13.79
C LEU A 434 9.14 -22.35 -14.02
N HIS A 435 9.21 -23.67 -14.14
CA HIS A 435 10.49 -24.34 -14.37
C HIS A 435 11.06 -23.95 -15.73
N ASP A 436 10.25 -24.03 -16.78
CA ASP A 436 10.67 -23.69 -18.14
C ASP A 436 10.97 -22.20 -18.31
N ILE A 437 10.21 -21.33 -17.61
CA ILE A 437 10.49 -19.90 -17.57
C ILE A 437 11.86 -19.64 -16.94
N PHE A 438 12.16 -20.25 -15.78
CA PHE A 438 13.44 -20.07 -15.10
C PHE A 438 14.60 -20.65 -15.90
N ASP A 439 14.44 -21.83 -16.49
CA ASP A 439 15.45 -22.46 -17.35
C ASP A 439 15.74 -21.61 -18.58
N SER A 440 14.69 -21.10 -19.25
CA SER A 440 14.84 -20.18 -20.39
C SER A 440 15.54 -18.88 -19.99
N CYS A 441 15.16 -18.31 -18.85
CA CYS A 441 15.74 -17.08 -18.32
C CYS A 441 17.22 -17.29 -17.95
N GLY A 442 17.54 -18.37 -17.25
CA GLY A 442 18.90 -18.72 -16.83
C GLY A 442 19.83 -19.02 -18.00
N LYS A 443 19.35 -19.67 -19.06
CA LYS A 443 20.12 -19.86 -20.30
C LYS A 443 20.42 -18.53 -21.01
N ARG A 444 19.43 -17.65 -21.09
CA ARG A 444 19.54 -16.36 -21.77
C ARG A 444 20.44 -15.37 -21.03
N LEU A 445 20.42 -15.41 -19.71
CA LEU A 445 21.12 -14.46 -18.81
C LEU A 445 22.19 -15.18 -17.96
N SER A 446 22.86 -16.16 -18.56
CA SER A 446 23.87 -16.98 -17.90
C SER A 446 24.99 -16.13 -17.32
N GLY A 447 25.29 -16.32 -16.03
CA GLY A 447 26.34 -15.59 -15.31
C GLY A 447 25.88 -14.31 -14.60
N ASN A 448 24.63 -13.89 -14.78
CA ASN A 448 24.09 -12.67 -14.15
C ASN A 448 23.28 -12.98 -12.89
N ASN A 449 23.17 -11.98 -12.00
CA ASN A 449 22.23 -12.02 -10.89
C ASN A 449 20.86 -11.49 -11.37
N ILE A 450 19.82 -12.29 -11.21
CA ILE A 450 18.47 -12.01 -11.69
C ILE A 450 17.57 -11.71 -10.50
N GLY A 451 16.97 -10.52 -10.48
CA GLY A 451 15.99 -10.13 -9.47
C GLY A 451 14.63 -10.73 -9.80
N VAL A 452 14.14 -11.65 -8.97
CA VAL A 452 12.82 -12.27 -9.14
C VAL A 452 11.84 -11.61 -8.18
N LEU A 453 10.97 -10.74 -8.68
CA LEU A 453 9.96 -10.04 -7.88
C LEU A 453 8.61 -10.70 -8.12
N VAL A 454 7.88 -11.03 -7.05
CA VAL A 454 6.59 -11.73 -7.14
C VAL A 454 5.49 -10.98 -6.42
N CYS A 455 4.36 -10.75 -7.08
CA CYS A 455 3.18 -10.13 -6.49
C CYS A 455 1.91 -10.88 -6.89
N GLY A 456 1.27 -11.55 -5.93
CA GLY A 456 0.10 -12.38 -6.21
C GLY A 456 -0.29 -13.31 -5.05
N PRO A 457 -1.14 -14.32 -5.30
CA PRO A 457 -1.61 -15.25 -4.27
C PRO A 457 -0.47 -16.00 -3.57
N GLU A 458 -0.64 -16.32 -2.27
CA GLU A 458 0.36 -17.06 -1.46
C GLU A 458 0.92 -18.30 -2.16
N GLY A 459 0.05 -19.12 -2.78
CA GLY A 459 0.47 -20.33 -3.49
C GLY A 459 1.44 -20.04 -4.65
N MET A 460 1.21 -18.96 -5.40
CA MET A 460 2.12 -18.53 -6.48
C MET A 460 3.45 -18.05 -5.91
N GLN A 461 3.42 -17.25 -4.85
CA GLN A 461 4.62 -16.76 -4.17
C GLN A 461 5.49 -17.93 -3.68
N SER A 462 4.89 -18.93 -3.01
CA SER A 462 5.61 -20.12 -2.56
C SER A 462 6.22 -20.91 -3.72
N SER A 463 5.45 -21.14 -4.80
CA SER A 463 5.96 -21.86 -5.97
C SER A 463 7.14 -21.15 -6.65
N VAL A 464 7.12 -19.83 -6.76
CA VAL A 464 8.25 -19.08 -7.33
C VAL A 464 9.46 -19.13 -6.39
N ALA A 465 9.26 -19.02 -5.07
CA ALA A 465 10.34 -19.14 -4.09
C ALA A 465 11.01 -20.53 -4.14
N ASP A 466 10.22 -21.60 -4.31
CA ASP A 466 10.73 -22.96 -4.50
C ASP A 466 11.59 -23.08 -5.77
N GLN A 467 11.17 -22.46 -6.87
CA GLN A 467 11.95 -22.44 -8.11
C GLN A 467 13.27 -21.66 -7.94
N CYS A 468 13.24 -20.47 -7.34
CA CYS A 468 14.48 -19.73 -7.03
C CYS A 468 15.46 -20.60 -6.21
N ARG A 469 14.97 -21.29 -5.18
CA ARG A 469 15.79 -22.21 -4.36
C ARG A 469 16.37 -23.36 -5.19
N SER A 470 15.54 -24.01 -6.01
CA SER A 470 15.96 -25.13 -6.86
C SER A 470 17.06 -24.72 -7.84
N PHE A 471 16.88 -23.58 -8.52
CA PHE A 471 17.85 -23.08 -9.49
C PHE A 471 19.17 -22.63 -8.85
N ASN A 472 19.11 -22.05 -7.65
CA ASN A 472 20.32 -21.61 -6.93
C ASN A 472 21.11 -22.73 -6.25
N THR A 473 20.50 -23.90 -6.04
CA THR A 473 21.12 -25.03 -5.32
C THR A 473 21.46 -26.16 -6.27
N ILE A 474 20.46 -26.74 -6.93
CA ILE A 474 20.59 -27.95 -7.74
C ILE A 474 21.08 -27.60 -9.15
N LEU A 475 20.54 -26.54 -9.76
CA LEU A 475 20.80 -26.20 -11.16
C LEU A 475 21.83 -25.09 -11.36
N ARG A 476 22.45 -24.59 -10.28
CA ARG A 476 23.40 -23.46 -10.35
C ARG A 476 24.57 -23.73 -11.30
N HIS A 477 25.05 -24.97 -11.33
CA HIS A 477 26.12 -25.39 -12.23
C HIS A 477 25.72 -25.35 -13.72
N ARG A 478 24.42 -25.42 -14.05
CA ARG A 478 23.96 -25.46 -15.44
C ARG A 478 23.92 -24.08 -16.11
N HIS A 479 23.58 -23.04 -15.36
CA HIS A 479 23.32 -21.70 -15.93
C HIS A 479 24.24 -20.62 -15.39
N GLN A 480 24.95 -20.87 -14.28
CA GLN A 480 25.78 -19.88 -13.58
C GLN A 480 25.04 -18.58 -13.15
N ALA A 481 23.75 -18.45 -13.45
CA ALA A 481 22.88 -17.37 -13.00
C ALA A 481 22.40 -17.63 -11.56
N ALA A 482 22.20 -16.55 -10.80
CA ALA A 482 21.63 -16.60 -9.46
C ALA A 482 20.29 -15.84 -9.43
N PHE A 483 19.24 -16.49 -8.93
CA PHE A 483 17.89 -15.93 -8.85
C PHE A 483 17.58 -15.45 -7.43
N HIS A 484 17.40 -14.15 -7.24
CA HIS A 484 17.11 -13.59 -5.91
C HIS A 484 15.61 -13.34 -5.77
N TYR A 485 14.96 -14.07 -4.86
CA TYR A 485 13.53 -13.97 -4.63
C TYR A 485 13.17 -12.76 -3.76
N HIS A 486 12.18 -11.99 -4.21
CA HIS A 486 11.58 -10.87 -3.49
C HIS A 486 10.05 -10.97 -3.55
N SER A 487 9.40 -11.01 -2.39
CA SER A 487 7.94 -10.88 -2.33
C SER A 487 7.57 -9.39 -2.32
N VAL A 488 6.73 -8.99 -3.27
CA VAL A 488 6.10 -7.68 -3.32
C VAL A 488 4.66 -7.88 -2.91
N SER A 489 4.41 -7.94 -1.61
CA SER A 489 3.08 -8.01 -1.03
C SER A 489 2.96 -7.12 0.19
N PHE A 490 1.74 -6.69 0.48
CA PHE A 490 1.41 -5.99 1.71
C PHE A 490 0.76 -7.03 2.62
N ASP A 491 1.56 -7.66 3.49
CA ASP A 491 1.01 -8.53 4.52
C ASP A 491 0.25 -7.64 5.52
N LEU A 492 -1.08 -7.80 5.57
CA LEU A 492 -1.98 -7.17 6.54
C LEU A 492 -2.14 -8.02 7.80
#